data_AF-A0A1F8CQZ1-F1
#
_entry.id   AF-A0A1F8CQZ1-F1
#
_cell.length_a   1.000
_cell.length_b   1.000
_cell.length_c   1.000
_cell.angle_alpha   90.00
_cell.angle_beta   90.00
_cell.angle_gamma   90.00
#
_symmetry.space_group_name_H-M   'P 1'
#
loop_
_entity.id
_entity.type
_entity.pdbx_description
1 polymer ?
#
loop_
_entity_poly.entity_id
_entity_poly.type
_entity_poly.pdbx_seq_one_letter_code
_entity_poly.pdbx_strand_id
1 'polypeptide(L)'
;MEKVIATPYPFVSIYDLDEVVSRVARISPQEQKIIREAFTAIQKQFTPRKATYYQLSASAINKTLDEKLEMELARQDKTGVLILDRYIGREINANGNLFRLELSRAADGSGLTARPGSKIPVNEQVEQLISWVRGGQFDELLIVDDVLAFGDTSVYLIHLLQEGLSGTPGPRLRMLVGLAAFGGGWKGAETLKDHTGIGIEYLYKLLASDKNEWSSGMAVPASRDFTIFGGKILSEEDGKQKSVPYFLPFQKTVSSFVTLGREQELGKKFLAFNLALVTLLDQKIGRKLTLGDLDEMGFGIPTSLIPKVRERLANFPSSFALTDFILEAEQILDSI
;
A
#
# COMPACT_ATOMS: atom_id res chain seq x y z
N MET A 1 15.95 9.43 -15.29
CA MET A 1 17.07 8.47 -15.23
C MET A 1 16.58 7.25 -14.47
N GLU A 2 16.49 6.11 -15.13
CA GLU A 2 16.05 4.84 -14.52
C GLU A 2 17.11 4.33 -13.54
N LYS A 3 16.68 3.80 -12.39
CA LYS A 3 17.57 3.23 -11.37
C LYS A 3 17.33 1.73 -11.23
N VAL A 4 18.38 0.92 -11.32
CA VAL A 4 18.29 -0.54 -11.20
C VAL A 4 18.78 -0.99 -9.82
N ILE A 5 17.96 -1.76 -9.12
CA ILE A 5 18.30 -2.48 -7.88
C ILE A 5 18.59 -3.94 -8.26
N ALA A 6 19.88 -4.22 -8.50
CA ALA A 6 20.38 -5.54 -8.89
C ALA A 6 21.28 -6.10 -7.77
N THR A 7 20.66 -6.74 -6.78
CA THR A 7 21.36 -7.50 -5.74
C THR A 7 20.85 -8.94 -5.74
N PRO A 8 21.66 -9.96 -5.36
CA PRO A 8 21.22 -11.36 -5.38
C PRO A 8 19.93 -11.66 -4.61
N TYR A 9 19.57 -10.85 -3.59
CA TYR A 9 18.34 -10.98 -2.81
C TYR A 9 17.90 -9.61 -2.25
N PRO A 10 17.13 -8.80 -2.99
CA PRO A 10 16.74 -7.49 -2.46
C PRO A 10 15.70 -7.64 -1.34
N PHE A 11 15.67 -6.70 -0.41
CA PHE A 11 14.55 -6.46 0.50
C PHE A 11 14.30 -4.96 0.49
N VAL A 12 13.19 -4.50 -0.09
CA VAL A 12 12.97 -3.08 -0.35
C VAL A 12 11.83 -2.59 0.54
N SER A 13 12.05 -1.66 1.45
CA SER A 13 10.95 -1.00 2.14
C SER A 13 10.65 0.36 1.52
N ILE A 14 9.37 0.64 1.28
CA ILE A 14 8.92 1.97 0.90
C ILE A 14 8.56 2.73 2.16
N TYR A 15 9.29 3.80 2.41
CA TYR A 15 9.13 4.63 3.60
C TYR A 15 8.16 5.78 3.32
N ASP A 16 6.97 5.66 3.90
CA ASP A 16 5.85 6.59 3.76
C ASP A 16 5.32 7.11 5.12
N LEU A 17 5.98 6.76 6.23
CA LEU A 17 5.48 7.15 7.56
C LEU A 17 5.43 8.66 7.77
N ASP A 18 6.34 9.43 7.17
CA ASP A 18 6.31 10.88 7.31
C ASP A 18 5.02 11.47 6.72
N GLU A 19 4.56 10.93 5.59
CA GLU A 19 3.30 11.34 4.96
C GLU A 19 2.10 10.89 5.79
N VAL A 20 2.08 9.64 6.25
CA VAL A 20 1.01 9.10 7.11
C VAL A 20 0.88 9.91 8.40
N VAL A 21 1.99 10.17 9.09
CA VAL A 21 2.06 10.92 10.34
C VAL A 21 1.61 12.37 10.13
N SER A 22 1.98 13.00 9.01
CA SER A 22 1.59 14.38 8.70
C SER A 22 0.09 14.58 8.55
N ARG A 23 -0.67 13.52 8.22
CA ARG A 23 -2.14 13.54 8.19
C ARG A 23 -2.78 13.61 9.58
N VAL A 24 -2.04 13.19 10.61
CA VAL A 24 -2.52 13.15 11.99
C VAL A 24 -2.05 14.38 12.76
N ALA A 25 -0.75 14.68 12.69
CA ALA A 25 -0.16 15.79 13.43
C ALA A 25 1.07 16.37 12.72
N ARG A 26 1.36 17.64 13.00
CA ARG A 26 2.60 18.27 12.54
C ARG A 26 3.77 17.81 13.42
N ILE A 27 4.72 17.11 12.81
CA ILE A 27 5.92 16.60 13.46
C ILE A 27 7.15 17.32 12.91
N SER A 28 8.13 17.61 13.76
CA SER A 28 9.36 18.29 13.36
C SER A 28 10.27 17.37 12.52
N PRO A 29 11.17 17.92 11.68
CA PRO A 29 12.13 17.12 10.91
C PRO A 29 13.02 16.22 11.78
N GLN A 30 13.37 16.68 12.99
CA GLN A 30 14.18 15.90 13.93
C GLN A 30 13.40 14.69 14.47
N GLU A 31 12.12 14.86 14.79
CA GLU A 31 11.26 13.77 15.23
C GLU A 31 10.98 12.78 14.09
N GLN A 32 10.75 13.25 12.86
CA GLN A 32 10.64 12.38 11.68
C GLN A 32 11.89 11.52 11.48
N LYS A 33 13.08 12.09 11.66
CA LYS A 33 14.34 11.35 11.61
C LYS A 33 14.40 10.27 12.68
N ILE A 34 14.03 10.58 13.92
CA ILE A 34 14.01 9.60 15.04
C ILE A 34 13.05 8.44 14.73
N ILE A 35 11.82 8.75 14.29
CA ILE A 35 10.81 7.76 13.91
C ILE A 35 11.37 6.85 12.80
N ARG A 36 11.95 7.45 11.76
CA ARG A 36 12.55 6.72 10.62
C ARG A 36 13.66 5.80 11.07
N GLU A 37 14.59 6.28 11.89
CA GLU A 37 15.73 5.49 12.38
C GLU A 37 15.28 4.32 13.24
N ALA A 38 14.35 4.55 14.18
CA ALA A 38 13.78 3.52 15.03
C ALA A 38 13.07 2.43 14.22
N PHE A 39 12.22 2.83 13.28
CA PHE A 39 11.49 1.90 12.42
C PHE A 39 12.44 1.09 11.52
N THR A 40 13.42 1.75 10.90
CA THR A 40 14.43 1.11 10.04
C THR A 40 15.26 0.10 10.82
N ALA A 41 15.58 0.38 12.09
CA ALA A 41 16.32 -0.54 12.94
C ALA A 41 15.53 -1.84 13.21
N ILE A 42 14.20 -1.77 13.35
CA ILE A 42 13.34 -2.95 13.49
C ILE A 42 13.28 -3.72 12.17
N GLN A 43 13.05 -3.04 11.04
CA GLN A 43 12.96 -3.69 9.73
C GLN A 43 14.25 -4.40 9.31
N LYS A 44 15.42 -3.85 9.64
CA LYS A 44 16.71 -4.52 9.39
C LYS A 44 16.83 -5.84 10.15
N GLN A 45 16.24 -5.96 11.33
CA GLN A 45 16.20 -7.22 12.10
C GLN A 45 15.23 -8.24 11.49
N PHE A 46 14.17 -7.77 10.82
CA PHE A 46 13.22 -8.60 10.07
C PHE A 46 13.77 -9.06 8.71
N THR A 47 14.71 -8.31 8.13
CA THR A 47 15.31 -8.64 6.84
C THR A 47 16.01 -10.00 6.88
N PRO A 48 15.76 -10.91 5.91
CA PRO A 48 16.45 -12.18 5.83
C PRO A 48 17.97 -12.00 5.81
N ARG A 49 18.73 -12.87 6.49
CA ARG A 49 20.21 -12.73 6.62
C ARG A 49 20.95 -12.65 5.28
N LYS A 50 20.41 -13.29 4.24
CA LYS A 50 20.98 -13.30 2.89
C LYS A 50 20.50 -12.12 2.03
N ALA A 51 19.53 -11.35 2.50
CA ALA A 51 18.94 -10.24 1.76
C ALA A 51 19.66 -8.91 2.04
N THR A 52 19.73 -8.07 1.01
CA THR A 52 20.22 -6.70 1.14
C THR A 52 19.04 -5.76 1.36
N TYR A 53 19.04 -5.06 2.51
CA TYR A 53 18.01 -4.08 2.83
C TYR A 53 18.21 -2.78 2.05
N TYR A 54 17.17 -2.34 1.35
CA TYR A 54 17.04 -1.05 0.70
C TYR A 54 15.82 -0.33 1.25
N GLN A 55 15.93 0.98 1.41
CA GLN A 55 14.80 1.83 1.75
C GLN A 55 14.64 2.89 0.67
N LEU A 56 13.43 3.02 0.12
CA LEU A 56 13.07 4.05 -0.82
C LEU A 56 12.11 5.04 -0.14
N SER A 57 12.23 6.33 -0.46
CA SER A 57 11.32 7.35 0.07
C SER A 57 10.07 7.41 -0.81
N ALA A 58 8.88 7.16 -0.24
CA ALA A 58 7.61 7.27 -0.97
C ALA A 58 7.42 8.68 -1.52
N SER A 59 7.72 9.70 -0.72
CA SER A 59 7.66 11.11 -1.16
C SER A 59 8.57 11.42 -2.35
N ALA A 60 9.74 10.76 -2.47
CA ALA A 60 10.63 10.97 -3.60
C ALA A 60 10.10 10.25 -4.85
N ILE A 61 9.51 9.07 -4.68
CA ILE A 61 8.82 8.34 -5.77
C ILE A 61 7.65 9.19 -6.26
N ASN A 62 6.74 9.58 -5.36
CA ASN A 62 5.53 10.35 -5.67
C ASN A 62 5.90 11.67 -6.35
N LYS A 63 6.87 12.42 -5.82
CA LYS A 63 7.31 13.67 -6.47
C LYS A 63 7.75 13.46 -7.92
N THR A 64 8.57 12.45 -8.19
CA THR A 64 9.04 12.19 -9.57
C THR A 64 7.94 11.63 -10.46
N LEU A 65 6.99 10.87 -9.92
CA LEU A 65 5.78 10.48 -10.65
C LEU A 65 4.95 11.72 -10.98
N ASP A 66 4.72 12.61 -10.02
CA ASP A 66 3.92 13.83 -10.21
C ASP A 66 4.53 14.74 -11.28
N GLU A 67 5.85 14.97 -11.23
CA GLU A 67 6.57 15.69 -12.29
C GLU A 67 6.36 15.06 -13.68
N LYS A 68 6.32 13.73 -13.77
CA LYS A 68 6.02 13.03 -15.02
C LYS A 68 4.57 13.17 -15.46
N LEU A 69 3.63 13.12 -14.53
CA LEU A 69 2.22 13.29 -14.82
C LEU A 69 1.90 14.69 -15.31
N GLU A 70 2.50 15.71 -14.71
CA GLU A 70 2.39 17.09 -15.19
C GLU A 70 2.91 17.22 -16.63
N MET A 71 4.04 16.59 -16.95
CA MET A 71 4.56 16.56 -18.32
C MET A 71 3.61 15.86 -19.29
N GLU A 72 3.05 14.70 -18.93
CA GLU A 72 2.10 13.97 -19.79
C GLU A 72 0.77 14.73 -19.97
N LEU A 73 0.25 15.36 -18.91
CA LEU A 73 -0.97 16.17 -18.97
C LEU A 73 -0.78 17.50 -19.71
N ALA A 74 0.45 18.01 -19.79
CA ALA A 74 0.77 19.21 -20.57
C ALA A 74 0.91 18.92 -22.08
N ARG A 75 0.96 17.65 -22.49
CA ARG A 75 0.96 17.28 -23.91
C ARG A 75 -0.38 17.64 -24.54
N GLN A 76 -0.34 18.00 -25.82
CA GLN A 76 -1.56 18.31 -26.60
C GLN A 76 -2.35 17.06 -27.00
N ASP A 77 -1.83 15.86 -26.71
CA ASP A 77 -2.51 14.59 -26.95
C ASP A 77 -3.64 14.41 -25.91
N LYS A 78 -4.78 13.81 -26.31
CA LYS A 78 -5.87 13.52 -25.36
C LYS A 78 -5.50 12.34 -24.46
N THR A 79 -4.68 12.61 -23.45
CA THR A 79 -4.26 11.60 -22.47
C THR A 79 -5.14 11.67 -21.23
N GLY A 80 -5.82 10.58 -20.92
CA GLY A 80 -6.42 10.36 -19.61
C GLY A 80 -5.41 9.75 -18.65
N VAL A 81 -5.45 10.13 -17.37
CA VAL A 81 -4.60 9.59 -16.32
C VAL A 81 -5.44 8.86 -15.28
N LEU A 82 -5.16 7.57 -15.07
CA LEU A 82 -5.77 6.74 -14.03
C LEU A 82 -4.77 6.52 -12.89
N ILE A 83 -5.08 7.03 -11.70
CA ILE A 83 -4.24 6.86 -10.51
C ILE A 83 -4.76 5.72 -9.63
N LEU A 84 -3.89 4.76 -9.33
CA LEU A 84 -4.19 3.60 -8.47
C LEU A 84 -3.79 3.79 -7.01
N ASP A 85 -2.71 4.54 -6.73
CA ASP A 85 -2.33 4.87 -5.36
C ASP A 85 -2.75 6.28 -4.92
N ARG A 86 -3.36 6.36 -3.73
CA ARG A 86 -3.98 7.57 -3.19
C ARG A 86 -3.02 8.72 -2.89
N TYR A 87 -1.70 8.46 -2.86
CA TYR A 87 -0.70 9.45 -2.53
C TYR A 87 -0.04 10.11 -3.75
N ILE A 88 -0.30 9.60 -4.97
CA ILE A 88 0.24 10.15 -6.22
C ILE A 88 -0.67 11.25 -6.78
N GLY A 89 -0.10 12.38 -7.19
CA GLY A 89 -0.75 13.43 -7.99
C GLY A 89 -1.80 14.26 -7.25
N ARG A 90 -1.79 14.26 -5.91
CA ARG A 90 -2.86 14.87 -5.08
C ARG A 90 -3.04 16.37 -5.35
N GLU A 91 -1.97 17.04 -5.75
CA GLU A 91 -1.94 18.49 -6.00
C GLU A 91 -2.04 18.83 -7.50
N ILE A 92 -2.11 17.82 -8.38
CA ILE A 92 -2.16 18.03 -9.82
C ILE A 92 -3.57 18.44 -10.25
N ASN A 93 -3.70 19.64 -10.79
CA ASN A 93 -4.92 20.05 -11.49
C ASN A 93 -4.91 19.49 -12.92
N ALA A 94 -5.77 18.51 -13.18
CA ALA A 94 -5.84 17.83 -14.47
C ALA A 94 -7.04 18.22 -15.34
N ASN A 95 -7.82 19.26 -14.99
CA ASN A 95 -8.98 19.73 -15.76
C ASN A 95 -9.97 18.62 -16.20
N GLY A 96 -10.15 17.58 -15.38
CA GLY A 96 -11.03 16.43 -15.68
C GLY A 96 -10.36 15.25 -16.40
N ASN A 97 -9.08 15.36 -16.77
CA ASN A 97 -8.29 14.29 -17.41
C ASN A 97 -7.62 13.34 -16.40
N LEU A 98 -8.02 13.38 -15.13
CA LEU A 98 -7.51 12.49 -14.09
C LEU A 98 -8.67 11.79 -13.38
N PHE A 99 -8.55 10.47 -13.25
CA PHE A 99 -9.47 9.63 -12.51
C PHE A 99 -8.71 8.89 -11.39
N ARG A 100 -9.33 8.79 -10.21
CA ARG A 100 -8.72 8.14 -9.03
C ARG A 100 -9.57 6.97 -8.58
N LEU A 101 -8.92 5.85 -8.32
CA LEU A 101 -9.55 4.70 -7.71
C LEU A 101 -9.18 4.63 -6.24
N GLU A 102 -10.18 4.46 -5.38
CA GLU A 102 -10.03 4.19 -3.96
C GLU A 102 -10.18 2.68 -3.73
N LEU A 103 -9.28 1.91 -4.35
CA LEU A 103 -9.28 0.45 -4.36
C LEU A 103 -8.01 -0.12 -3.73
N SER A 104 -8.13 -1.29 -3.13
CA SER A 104 -7.03 -2.10 -2.60
C SER A 104 -7.27 -3.57 -2.92
N ARG A 105 -6.29 -4.42 -2.62
CA ARG A 105 -6.45 -5.87 -2.67
C ARG A 105 -7.07 -6.36 -1.36
N ALA A 106 -8.11 -7.18 -1.47
CA ALA A 106 -8.74 -7.80 -0.32
C ALA A 106 -7.78 -8.79 0.36
N ALA A 107 -7.71 -8.73 1.69
CA ALA A 107 -6.78 -9.51 2.49
C ALA A 107 -7.05 -11.02 2.44
N ASP A 108 -8.29 -11.41 2.15
CA ASP A 108 -8.79 -12.78 2.01
C ASP A 108 -8.57 -13.37 0.61
N GLY A 109 -8.09 -12.57 -0.35
CA GLY A 109 -7.87 -12.99 -1.74
C GLY A 109 -9.11 -12.96 -2.62
N SER A 110 -10.24 -12.41 -2.15
CA SER A 110 -11.49 -12.29 -2.93
C SER A 110 -11.40 -11.33 -4.13
N GLY A 111 -10.31 -10.57 -4.25
CA GLY A 111 -10.04 -9.68 -5.37
C GLY A 111 -9.78 -8.25 -4.93
N LEU A 112 -10.51 -7.29 -5.52
CA LEU A 112 -10.45 -5.88 -5.17
C LEU A 112 -11.48 -5.54 -4.08
N THR A 113 -11.10 -4.63 -3.19
CA THR A 113 -11.96 -4.05 -2.16
C THR A 113 -11.81 -2.53 -2.18
N ALA A 114 -12.85 -1.81 -1.74
CA ALA A 114 -12.73 -0.38 -1.52
C ALA A 114 -11.71 -0.11 -0.38
N ARG A 115 -10.97 1.01 -0.47
CA ARG A 115 -10.11 1.49 0.62
C ARG A 115 -10.99 2.03 1.76
N PRO A 116 -10.51 1.99 3.02
CA PRO A 116 -11.19 2.65 4.13
C PRO A 116 -11.41 4.14 3.83
N GLY A 117 -12.61 4.63 4.16
CA GLY A 117 -13.05 6.00 3.85
C GLY A 117 -13.69 6.17 2.46
N SER A 118 -13.62 5.18 1.57
CA SER A 118 -14.38 5.20 0.33
C SER A 118 -15.86 4.95 0.59
N LYS A 119 -16.71 5.80 0.00
CA LYS A 119 -18.19 5.66 0.05
C LYS A 119 -18.75 4.91 -1.16
N ILE A 120 -17.90 4.61 -2.15
CA ILE A 120 -18.31 4.07 -3.43
C ILE A 120 -17.85 2.61 -3.51
N PRO A 121 -18.75 1.64 -3.70
CA PRO A 121 -18.40 0.24 -3.91
C PRO A 121 -17.48 0.02 -5.12
N VAL A 122 -16.73 -1.08 -5.13
CA VAL A 122 -15.74 -1.39 -6.17
C VAL A 122 -16.35 -1.39 -7.58
N ASN A 123 -17.50 -2.06 -7.75
CA ASN A 123 -18.17 -2.16 -9.04
C ASN A 123 -18.60 -0.78 -9.57
N GLU A 124 -19.14 0.08 -8.70
CA GLU A 124 -19.54 1.42 -9.09
C GLU A 124 -18.31 2.30 -9.44
N GLN A 125 -17.19 2.19 -8.71
CA GLN A 125 -15.95 2.88 -9.09
C GLN A 125 -15.45 2.45 -10.48
N VAL A 126 -15.55 1.16 -10.82
CA VAL A 126 -15.16 0.63 -12.14
C VAL A 126 -16.11 1.11 -13.24
N GLU A 127 -17.43 1.14 -13.00
CA GLU A 127 -18.42 1.67 -13.94
C GLU A 127 -18.20 3.17 -14.19
N GLN A 128 -17.91 3.94 -13.15
CA GLN A 128 -17.58 5.37 -13.25
C GLN A 128 -16.29 5.57 -14.07
N LEU A 129 -15.27 4.75 -13.86
CA LEU A 129 -14.04 4.77 -14.67
C LEU A 129 -14.34 4.53 -16.15
N ILE A 130 -15.09 3.47 -16.48
CA ILE A 130 -15.44 3.13 -17.86
C ILE A 130 -16.23 4.27 -18.53
N SER A 131 -17.21 4.83 -17.81
CA SER A 131 -18.00 5.97 -18.27
C SER A 131 -17.12 7.20 -18.55
N TRP A 132 -16.20 7.50 -17.63
CA TRP A 132 -15.26 8.60 -17.76
C TRP A 132 -14.32 8.41 -18.97
N VAL A 133 -13.76 7.21 -19.18
CA VAL A 133 -12.92 6.92 -20.35
C VAL A 133 -13.70 7.12 -21.66
N ARG A 134 -14.95 6.63 -21.73
CA ARG A 134 -15.81 6.78 -22.92
C ARG A 134 -16.16 8.23 -23.19
N GLY A 135 -16.52 8.99 -22.16
CA GLY A 135 -16.89 10.40 -22.27
C GLY A 135 -15.70 11.31 -22.63
N GLY A 136 -14.51 10.98 -22.12
CA GLY A 136 -13.29 11.75 -22.38
C GLY A 136 -12.74 11.59 -23.80
N GLN A 137 -13.08 10.50 -24.49
CA GLN A 137 -12.58 10.16 -25.83
C GLN A 137 -11.05 10.29 -25.92
N PHE A 138 -10.35 9.68 -24.96
CA PHE A 138 -8.90 9.73 -24.87
C PHE A 138 -8.26 8.89 -25.99
N ASP A 139 -7.14 9.37 -26.53
CA ASP A 139 -6.29 8.60 -27.45
C ASP A 139 -5.41 7.61 -26.67
N GLU A 140 -5.03 8.01 -25.46
CA GLU A 140 -4.19 7.24 -24.54
C GLU A 140 -4.74 7.31 -23.11
N LEU A 141 -4.63 6.19 -22.40
CA LEU A 141 -4.87 6.13 -20.97
C LEU A 141 -3.58 5.68 -20.28
N LEU A 142 -3.03 6.57 -19.45
CA LEU A 142 -1.87 6.31 -18.62
C LEU A 142 -2.30 5.86 -17.23
N ILE A 143 -1.97 4.62 -16.88
CA ILE A 143 -2.25 4.02 -15.57
C ILE A 143 -1.03 4.24 -14.67
N VAL A 144 -1.24 4.69 -13.43
CA VAL A 144 -0.15 5.12 -12.54
C VAL A 144 -0.26 4.46 -11.19
N ASP A 145 0.83 3.87 -10.73
CA ASP A 145 0.92 3.20 -9.43
C ASP A 145 2.27 3.44 -8.75
N ASP A 146 2.35 3.27 -7.43
CA ASP A 146 3.63 3.39 -6.71
C ASP A 146 4.50 2.13 -6.90
N VAL A 147 3.88 0.95 -6.93
CA VAL A 147 4.56 -0.35 -6.98
C VAL A 147 3.83 -1.36 -7.86
N LEU A 148 4.56 -1.93 -8.81
CA LEU A 148 4.17 -3.15 -9.53
C LEU A 148 4.93 -4.37 -8.99
N ALA A 149 4.38 -4.96 -7.93
CA ALA A 149 4.97 -6.12 -7.23
C ALA A 149 4.67 -7.45 -7.96
N PHE A 150 3.49 -8.04 -7.72
CA PHE A 150 3.05 -9.29 -8.36
C PHE A 150 2.30 -9.05 -9.67
N GLY A 151 1.75 -7.86 -9.87
CA GLY A 151 0.92 -7.50 -11.02
C GLY A 151 -0.58 -7.78 -10.85
N ASP A 152 -1.00 -8.60 -9.88
CA ASP A 152 -2.38 -9.08 -9.73
C ASP A 152 -3.44 -7.96 -9.75
N THR A 153 -3.24 -6.90 -8.96
CA THR A 153 -4.19 -5.76 -8.88
C THR A 153 -4.35 -5.08 -10.23
N SER A 154 -3.24 -4.75 -10.87
CA SER A 154 -3.21 -4.01 -12.13
C SER A 154 -3.77 -4.86 -13.27
N VAL A 155 -3.39 -6.14 -13.34
CA VAL A 155 -3.91 -7.11 -14.32
C VAL A 155 -5.43 -7.22 -14.21
N TYR A 156 -5.94 -7.44 -12.99
CA TYR A 156 -7.37 -7.58 -12.76
C TYR A 156 -8.13 -6.31 -13.17
N LEU A 157 -7.66 -5.13 -12.78
CA LEU A 157 -8.28 -3.86 -13.14
C LEU A 157 -8.26 -3.61 -14.66
N ILE A 158 -7.14 -3.91 -15.31
CA ILE A 158 -7.00 -3.74 -16.77
C ILE A 158 -7.95 -4.66 -17.51
N HIS A 159 -8.12 -5.91 -17.07
CA HIS A 159 -9.11 -6.81 -17.68
C HIS A 159 -10.53 -6.25 -17.55
N LEU A 160 -10.92 -5.78 -16.36
CA LEU A 160 -12.24 -5.13 -16.18
C LEU A 160 -12.42 -3.92 -17.11
N LEU A 161 -11.37 -3.12 -17.28
CA LEU A 161 -11.39 -1.97 -18.18
C LEU A 161 -11.51 -2.40 -19.65
N GLN A 162 -10.73 -3.38 -20.09
CA GLN A 162 -10.76 -3.90 -21.46
C GLN A 162 -12.11 -4.55 -21.80
N GLU A 163 -12.67 -5.33 -20.87
CA GLU A 163 -14.01 -5.91 -20.99
C GLU A 163 -15.08 -4.80 -21.05
N GLY A 164 -15.01 -3.84 -20.14
CA GLY A 164 -15.91 -2.69 -20.09
C GLY A 164 -15.85 -1.80 -21.32
N LEU A 165 -14.72 -1.74 -22.02
CA LEU A 165 -14.54 -0.97 -23.25
C LEU A 165 -14.70 -1.82 -24.53
N SER A 166 -15.02 -3.11 -24.40
CA SER A 166 -15.20 -4.00 -25.53
C SER A 166 -16.29 -3.50 -26.50
N GLY A 167 -16.04 -3.68 -27.79
CA GLY A 167 -16.95 -3.23 -28.86
C GLY A 167 -16.82 -1.75 -29.25
N THR A 168 -15.90 -0.99 -28.64
CA THR A 168 -15.56 0.38 -29.05
C THR A 168 -14.05 0.53 -29.23
N PRO A 169 -13.56 1.38 -30.17
CA PRO A 169 -12.15 1.75 -30.20
C PRO A 169 -11.78 2.41 -28.87
N GLY A 170 -11.03 1.69 -28.03
CA GLY A 170 -10.55 2.18 -26.75
C GLY A 170 -9.21 2.92 -26.87
N PRO A 171 -8.83 3.72 -25.86
CA PRO A 171 -7.51 4.34 -25.82
C PRO A 171 -6.41 3.28 -25.79
N ARG A 172 -5.23 3.65 -26.28
CA ARG A 172 -4.02 2.86 -26.03
C ARG A 172 -3.70 2.91 -24.54
N LEU A 173 -3.44 1.76 -23.94
CA LEU A 173 -3.10 1.66 -22.52
C LEU A 173 -1.57 1.65 -22.32
N ARG A 174 -1.09 2.43 -21.35
CA ARG A 174 0.29 2.43 -20.84
C ARG A 174 0.28 2.44 -19.33
N MET A 175 1.35 1.96 -18.72
CA MET A 175 1.51 2.01 -17.27
C MET A 175 2.82 2.69 -16.87
N LEU A 176 2.76 3.63 -15.93
CA LEU A 176 3.92 4.26 -15.28
C LEU A 176 3.92 3.88 -13.81
N VAL A 177 5.02 3.33 -13.31
CA VAL A 177 5.15 2.98 -11.89
C VAL A 177 6.39 3.53 -11.22
N GLY A 178 6.30 3.74 -9.92
CA GLY A 178 7.46 4.08 -9.10
C GLY A 178 8.50 2.95 -9.12
N LEU A 179 8.10 1.75 -8.72
CA LEU A 179 8.96 0.57 -8.63
C LEU A 179 8.33 -0.62 -9.36
N ALA A 180 9.03 -1.16 -10.35
CA ALA A 180 8.61 -2.38 -11.07
C ALA A 180 9.51 -3.56 -10.71
N ALA A 181 8.91 -4.68 -10.30
CA ALA A 181 9.62 -5.92 -10.00
C ALA A 181 9.62 -6.88 -11.21
N PHE A 182 10.78 -7.51 -11.43
CA PHE A 182 11.07 -8.41 -12.56
C PHE A 182 11.69 -9.72 -12.05
N GLY A 183 11.23 -10.86 -12.56
CA GLY A 183 11.79 -12.19 -12.24
C GLY A 183 11.26 -12.85 -10.96
N GLY A 184 11.66 -14.11 -10.74
CA GLY A 184 11.27 -14.91 -9.58
C GLY A 184 9.74 -14.95 -9.32
N GLY A 185 9.36 -14.98 -8.04
CA GLY A 185 7.95 -14.94 -7.61
C GLY A 185 7.30 -13.55 -7.59
N TRP A 186 8.07 -12.49 -7.89
CA TRP A 186 7.64 -11.07 -7.88
C TRP A 186 7.79 -10.46 -9.27
N LYS A 187 7.41 -11.22 -10.29
CA LYS A 187 7.53 -10.89 -11.72
C LYS A 187 6.40 -10.00 -12.23
N GLY A 188 6.00 -8.98 -11.47
CA GLY A 188 4.80 -8.20 -11.76
C GLY A 188 4.83 -7.50 -13.12
N ALA A 189 6.01 -7.06 -13.55
CA ALA A 189 6.17 -6.46 -14.86
C ALA A 189 5.97 -7.46 -16.01
N GLU A 190 6.51 -8.68 -15.89
CA GLU A 190 6.29 -9.74 -16.86
C GLU A 190 4.84 -10.21 -16.82
N THR A 191 4.27 -10.46 -15.63
CA THR A 191 2.87 -10.86 -15.46
C THR A 191 1.94 -9.86 -16.15
N LEU A 192 2.11 -8.56 -15.92
CA LEU A 192 1.28 -7.54 -16.58
C LEU A 192 1.40 -7.62 -18.10
N LYS A 193 2.62 -7.64 -18.63
CA LYS A 193 2.87 -7.68 -20.07
C LYS A 193 2.28 -8.94 -20.71
N ASP A 194 2.47 -10.10 -20.08
CA ASP A 194 2.02 -11.39 -20.61
C ASP A 194 0.50 -11.51 -20.62
N HIS A 195 -0.20 -10.93 -19.63
CA HIS A 195 -1.67 -11.04 -19.51
C HIS A 195 -2.42 -9.91 -20.23
N THR A 196 -1.81 -8.73 -20.37
CA THR A 196 -2.51 -7.54 -20.88
C THR A 196 -1.92 -6.95 -22.16
N GLY A 197 -0.67 -7.33 -22.50
CA GLY A 197 0.09 -6.75 -23.62
C GLY A 197 0.61 -5.33 -23.37
N ILE A 198 0.39 -4.74 -22.20
CA ILE A 198 0.71 -3.34 -21.91
C ILE A 198 2.20 -3.16 -21.59
N GLY A 199 2.79 -2.10 -22.15
CA GLY A 199 4.14 -1.65 -21.82
C GLY A 199 4.19 -0.89 -20.50
N ILE A 200 5.28 -1.07 -19.74
CA ILE A 200 5.50 -0.43 -18.45
C ILE A 200 6.71 0.48 -18.52
N GLU A 201 6.52 1.69 -18.02
CA GLU A 201 7.59 2.62 -17.64
C GLU A 201 7.75 2.60 -16.12
N TYR A 202 8.99 2.74 -15.66
CA TYR A 202 9.30 2.67 -14.24
C TYR A 202 10.39 3.66 -13.83
N LEU A 203 10.35 4.15 -12.59
CA LEU A 203 11.45 4.94 -12.02
C LEU A 203 12.57 4.03 -11.51
N TYR A 204 12.17 2.95 -10.84
CA TYR A 204 13.06 1.94 -10.27
C TYR A 204 12.74 0.56 -10.84
N LYS A 205 13.78 -0.12 -11.33
CA LYS A 205 13.73 -1.52 -11.73
C LYS A 205 14.27 -2.39 -10.61
N LEU A 206 13.49 -3.36 -10.15
CA LEU A 206 13.89 -4.32 -9.14
C LEU A 206 14.01 -5.72 -9.75
N LEU A 207 15.20 -6.30 -9.69
CA LEU A 207 15.44 -7.66 -10.18
C LEU A 207 15.30 -8.67 -9.03
N ALA A 208 14.24 -9.47 -9.07
CA ALA A 208 14.06 -10.62 -8.22
C ALA A 208 14.82 -11.83 -8.77
N SER A 209 15.40 -12.62 -7.87
CA SER A 209 16.19 -13.82 -8.20
C SER A 209 15.29 -14.99 -8.61
N ASP A 210 15.66 -15.72 -9.67
CA ASP A 210 14.96 -16.93 -10.16
C ASP A 210 15.09 -18.14 -9.23
N LYS A 211 16.16 -18.19 -8.43
CA LYS A 211 16.34 -19.21 -7.40
C LYS A 211 15.64 -18.72 -6.14
N ASN A 212 14.66 -19.47 -5.62
CA ASN A 212 14.55 -19.79 -4.19
C ASN A 212 13.30 -20.61 -3.88
N GLU A 213 13.49 -21.88 -3.56
CA GLU A 213 12.47 -22.71 -2.90
C GLU A 213 12.35 -22.39 -1.39
N TRP A 214 13.29 -21.62 -0.80
CA TRP A 214 13.40 -21.41 0.67
C TRP A 214 13.75 -19.99 1.15
N SER A 215 13.81 -18.96 0.29
CA SER A 215 14.16 -17.61 0.77
C SER A 215 13.45 -16.47 0.05
N SER A 216 12.65 -15.77 0.83
CA SER A 216 11.90 -14.56 0.53
C SER A 216 12.74 -13.27 0.36
N GLY A 217 13.81 -13.31 -0.42
CA GLY A 217 14.15 -12.09 -1.17
C GLY A 217 13.09 -12.00 -2.28
N MET A 218 12.08 -11.14 -2.26
CA MET A 218 11.98 -9.78 -1.73
C MET A 218 10.70 -9.57 -0.93
N ALA A 219 10.68 -8.59 -0.02
CA ALA A 219 9.43 -7.97 0.42
C ALA A 219 9.46 -6.49 0.05
N VAL A 220 8.38 -5.99 -0.57
CA VAL A 220 8.15 -4.57 -0.87
C VAL A 220 7.00 -3.99 -0.04
N PRO A 221 7.10 -3.96 1.31
CA PRO A 221 6.04 -3.38 2.13
C PRO A 221 6.19 -1.86 2.23
N ALA A 222 5.03 -1.19 2.24
CA ALA A 222 4.96 0.19 2.70
C ALA A 222 5.14 0.20 4.22
N SER A 223 5.85 1.20 4.74
CA SER A 223 6.16 1.27 6.17
C SER A 223 4.90 1.41 7.02
N ARG A 224 3.87 2.08 6.50
CA ARG A 224 2.52 2.12 7.06
C ARG A 224 1.91 0.76 7.34
N ASP A 225 2.26 -0.28 6.59
CA ASP A 225 1.66 -1.60 6.76
C ASP A 225 2.10 -2.28 8.06
N PHE A 226 3.21 -1.80 8.67
CA PHE A 226 3.67 -2.23 9.99
C PHE A 226 3.22 -1.27 11.11
N THR A 227 2.30 -0.35 10.83
CA THR A 227 1.75 0.56 11.82
C THR A 227 0.25 0.47 11.91
N ILE A 228 -0.31 1.05 12.97
CA ILE A 228 -1.76 1.08 13.23
C ILE A 228 -2.53 1.83 12.12
N PHE A 229 -1.83 2.49 11.20
CA PHE A 229 -2.37 3.31 10.12
C PHE A 229 -2.46 2.59 8.77
N GLY A 230 -2.15 1.29 8.70
CA GLY A 230 -2.08 0.60 7.41
C GLY A 230 -2.22 -0.90 7.46
N GLY A 231 -1.80 -1.54 6.37
CA GLY A 231 -1.90 -2.97 6.16
C GLY A 231 -2.89 -3.32 5.06
N LYS A 232 -3.16 -4.62 4.93
CA LYS A 232 -4.14 -5.11 3.96
C LYS A 232 -5.55 -4.73 4.38
N ILE A 233 -6.46 -4.70 3.43
CA ILE A 233 -7.86 -4.36 3.71
C ILE A 233 -8.70 -5.63 3.76
N LEU A 234 -9.42 -5.83 4.87
CA LEU A 234 -10.45 -6.85 5.00
C LEU A 234 -11.82 -6.19 4.88
N SER A 235 -12.62 -6.63 3.92
CA SER A 235 -14.04 -6.25 3.86
C SER A 235 -14.83 -7.20 4.74
N GLU A 236 -15.62 -6.66 5.64
CA GLU A 236 -16.56 -7.45 6.45
C GLU A 236 -17.93 -7.50 5.75
N GLU A 237 -18.76 -8.46 6.16
CA GLU A 237 -20.12 -8.64 5.62
C GLU A 237 -21.03 -7.41 5.85
N ASP A 238 -20.75 -6.63 6.89
CA ASP A 238 -21.45 -5.37 7.18
C ASP A 238 -20.99 -4.18 6.31
N GLY A 239 -20.10 -4.43 5.34
CA GLY A 239 -19.59 -3.43 4.41
C GLY A 239 -18.49 -2.55 4.99
N LYS A 240 -18.03 -2.78 6.23
CA LYS A 240 -16.93 -2.02 6.83
C LYS A 240 -15.58 -2.51 6.31
N GLN A 241 -14.71 -1.57 5.96
CA GLN A 241 -13.34 -1.84 5.58
C GLN A 241 -12.43 -1.76 6.81
N LYS A 242 -11.86 -2.89 7.21
CA LYS A 242 -10.87 -2.95 8.29
C LYS A 242 -9.46 -2.99 7.73
N SER A 243 -8.53 -2.37 8.44
CA SER A 243 -7.11 -2.48 8.15
C SER A 243 -6.53 -3.68 8.90
N VAL A 244 -5.61 -4.40 8.26
CA VAL A 244 -4.95 -5.54 8.87
C VAL A 244 -3.44 -5.31 8.84
N PRO A 245 -2.90 -4.60 9.85
CA PRO A 245 -1.47 -4.36 9.97
C PRO A 245 -0.66 -5.65 10.07
N TYR A 246 0.58 -5.59 9.61
CA TYR A 246 1.50 -6.74 9.58
C TYR A 246 2.08 -7.10 10.94
N PHE A 247 1.92 -6.27 11.98
CA PHE A 247 2.46 -6.54 13.31
C PHE A 247 1.46 -7.18 14.29
N LEU A 248 0.15 -7.11 14.02
CA LEU A 248 -0.86 -7.76 14.87
C LEU A 248 -0.85 -9.28 14.61
N PRO A 249 -1.03 -10.12 15.65
CA PRO A 249 -0.79 -11.57 15.54
C PRO A 249 -1.70 -12.24 14.52
N PHE A 250 -1.19 -13.05 13.59
CA PHE A 250 -0.36 -12.66 12.45
C PHE A 250 -1.16 -13.02 11.20
N GLN A 251 -1.29 -12.08 10.27
CA GLN A 251 -1.65 -12.45 8.90
C GLN A 251 -0.66 -13.50 8.40
N LYS A 252 -1.11 -14.40 7.52
CA LYS A 252 -0.28 -15.34 6.73
C LYS A 252 0.84 -14.66 5.89
N THR A 253 1.04 -13.35 6.05
CA THR A 253 1.90 -12.48 5.22
C THR A 253 2.99 -11.72 5.97
N VAL A 254 3.16 -11.92 7.28
CA VAL A 254 4.54 -11.90 7.79
C VAL A 254 5.18 -13.12 7.16
N SER A 255 5.95 -12.85 6.11
CA SER A 255 6.00 -13.77 4.98
C SER A 255 6.69 -15.08 5.37
N SER A 256 6.41 -16.16 4.61
CA SER A 256 6.59 -17.59 4.91
C SER A 256 8.01 -18.07 5.29
N PHE A 257 8.90 -17.15 5.60
CA PHE A 257 10.31 -17.25 5.86
C PHE A 257 10.72 -16.90 7.29
N VAL A 258 9.82 -16.33 8.09
CA VAL A 258 10.08 -16.07 9.51
C VAL A 258 9.48 -17.22 10.33
N THR A 259 10.27 -17.80 11.23
CA THR A 259 9.74 -18.81 12.15
C THR A 259 8.77 -18.15 13.11
N LEU A 260 7.71 -18.86 13.52
CA LEU A 260 6.66 -18.33 14.41
C LEU A 260 7.22 -17.59 15.64
N GLY A 261 8.23 -18.13 16.32
CA GLY A 261 8.84 -17.48 17.49
C GLY A 261 9.55 -16.16 17.16
N ARG A 262 10.11 -16.02 15.95
CA ARG A 262 10.72 -14.78 15.47
C ARG A 262 9.67 -13.78 14.98
N GLU A 263 8.51 -14.24 14.51
CA GLU A 263 7.36 -13.37 14.20
C GLU A 263 6.83 -12.71 15.46
N GLN A 264 6.64 -13.47 16.55
CA GLN A 264 6.20 -12.94 17.85
C GLN A 264 7.16 -11.87 18.39
N GLU A 265 8.48 -12.14 18.39
CA GLU A 265 9.49 -11.18 18.85
C GLU A 265 9.42 -9.86 18.04
N LEU A 266 9.27 -9.96 16.72
CA LEU A 266 9.22 -8.79 15.83
C LEU A 266 7.89 -8.05 15.95
N GLY A 267 6.77 -8.78 16.12
CA GLY A 267 5.46 -8.22 16.42
C GLY A 267 5.49 -7.35 17.68
N LYS A 268 6.12 -7.83 18.76
CA LYS A 268 6.32 -7.05 20.00
C LYS A 268 7.11 -5.76 19.77
N LYS A 269 8.19 -5.83 18.98
CA LYS A 269 8.99 -4.62 18.65
C LYS A 269 8.17 -3.60 17.86
N PHE A 270 7.35 -4.04 16.90
CA PHE A 270 6.46 -3.15 16.18
C PHE A 270 5.30 -2.64 17.04
N LEU A 271 4.74 -3.43 17.95
CA LEU A 271 3.76 -2.97 18.95
C LEU A 271 4.34 -1.85 19.81
N ALA A 272 5.54 -2.06 20.37
CA ALA A 272 6.24 -1.05 21.16
C ALA A 272 6.53 0.23 20.35
N PHE A 273 6.95 0.09 19.09
CA PHE A 273 7.13 1.23 18.18
C PHE A 273 5.81 1.98 17.94
N ASN A 274 4.71 1.27 17.70
CA ASN A 274 3.40 1.87 17.49
C ASN A 274 2.90 2.59 18.74
N LEU A 275 3.11 2.01 19.93
CA LEU A 275 2.76 2.66 21.19
C LEU A 275 3.52 3.98 21.36
N ALA A 276 4.83 3.99 21.09
CA ALA A 276 5.63 5.21 21.14
C ALA A 276 5.20 6.24 20.09
N LEU A 277 4.90 5.80 18.87
CA LEU A 277 4.44 6.67 17.79
C LEU A 277 3.09 7.31 18.12
N VAL A 278 2.10 6.53 18.55
CA VAL A 278 0.77 7.05 18.95
C VAL A 278 0.89 7.97 20.16
N THR A 279 1.71 7.63 21.15
CA THR A 279 1.94 8.50 22.32
C THR A 279 2.50 9.87 21.90
N LEU A 280 3.45 9.90 20.97
CA LEU A 280 3.96 11.15 20.42
C LEU A 280 2.85 11.93 19.71
N LEU A 281 2.02 11.27 18.91
CA LEU A 281 0.91 11.91 18.20
C LEU A 281 -0.12 12.50 19.17
N ASP A 282 -0.50 11.75 20.21
CA ASP A 282 -1.41 12.20 21.27
C ASP A 282 -0.89 13.49 21.93
N GLN A 283 0.41 13.55 22.23
CA GLN A 283 1.05 14.74 22.78
C GLN A 283 1.00 15.93 21.81
N LYS A 284 1.17 15.69 20.51
CA LYS A 284 1.16 16.75 19.48
C LYS A 284 -0.23 17.34 19.28
N ILE A 285 -1.27 16.52 19.33
CA ILE A 285 -2.66 16.96 19.13
C ILE A 285 -3.33 17.42 20.43
N GLY A 286 -2.76 17.10 21.60
CA GLY A 286 -3.29 17.48 22.92
C GLY A 286 -4.47 16.64 23.41
N ARG A 287 -4.69 15.43 22.84
CA ARG A 287 -5.72 14.47 23.25
C ARG A 287 -5.32 13.05 22.85
N LYS A 288 -6.00 12.04 23.42
CA LYS A 288 -5.85 10.66 22.95
C LYS A 288 -6.50 10.48 21.58
N LEU A 289 -5.80 9.81 20.66
CA LEU A 289 -6.36 9.26 19.44
C LEU A 289 -7.19 8.00 19.77
N THR A 290 -8.25 7.80 18.98
CA THR A 290 -9.21 6.70 19.14
C THR A 290 -9.32 5.86 17.88
N LEU A 291 -9.95 4.68 17.98
CA LEU A 291 -10.26 3.85 16.81
C LEU A 291 -11.16 4.58 15.80
N GLY A 292 -12.08 5.42 16.28
CA GLY A 292 -12.95 6.26 15.45
C GLY A 292 -12.14 7.28 14.65
N ASP A 293 -11.11 7.88 15.25
CA ASP A 293 -10.22 8.81 14.53
C ASP A 293 -9.53 8.14 13.33
N LEU A 294 -9.09 6.89 13.47
CA LEU A 294 -8.48 6.13 12.35
C LEU A 294 -9.46 5.89 11.20
N ASP A 295 -10.70 5.55 11.55
CA ASP A 295 -11.75 5.29 10.57
C ASP A 295 -12.13 6.56 9.82
N GLU A 296 -12.34 7.67 10.55
CA GLU A 296 -12.61 9.00 9.98
C GLU A 296 -11.48 9.49 9.07
N MET A 297 -10.23 9.18 9.43
CA MET A 297 -9.06 9.47 8.59
C MET A 297 -8.88 8.49 7.43
N GLY A 298 -9.75 7.50 7.23
CA GLY A 298 -9.63 6.53 6.13
C GLY A 298 -8.40 5.63 6.23
N PHE A 299 -7.94 5.35 7.45
CA PHE A 299 -6.97 4.30 7.73
C PHE A 299 -7.64 2.95 7.98
N GLY A 300 -8.92 2.95 8.35
CA GLY A 300 -9.69 1.77 8.71
C GLY A 300 -9.34 1.25 10.09
N ILE A 301 -10.30 0.58 10.73
CA ILE A 301 -10.12 0.05 12.08
C ILE A 301 -9.16 -1.15 12.04
N PRO A 302 -8.06 -1.15 12.81
CA PRO A 302 -7.10 -2.24 12.86
C PRO A 302 -7.72 -3.57 13.32
N THR A 303 -7.38 -4.65 12.66
CA THR A 303 -7.86 -6.00 12.97
C THR A 303 -6.82 -7.09 12.64
N SER A 304 -7.21 -8.36 12.76
CA SER A 304 -6.39 -9.54 12.44
C SER A 304 -7.10 -10.52 11.51
N LEU A 305 -6.33 -11.29 10.74
CA LEU A 305 -6.86 -12.45 10.00
C LEU A 305 -7.04 -13.71 10.87
N ILE A 306 -6.52 -13.72 12.11
CA ILE A 306 -6.72 -14.84 13.03
C ILE A 306 -8.10 -14.69 13.68
N PRO A 307 -9.06 -15.62 13.49
CA PRO A 307 -10.44 -15.44 13.94
C PRO A 307 -10.58 -15.13 15.43
N LYS A 308 -9.87 -15.85 16.30
CA LYS A 308 -9.90 -15.63 17.76
C LYS A 308 -9.37 -14.25 18.19
N VAL A 309 -8.31 -13.78 17.51
CA VAL A 309 -7.75 -12.44 17.77
C VAL A 309 -8.73 -11.39 17.26
N ARG A 310 -9.23 -11.57 16.04
CA ARG A 310 -10.21 -10.68 15.41
C ARG A 310 -11.46 -10.49 16.26
N GLU A 311 -12.00 -11.56 16.80
CA GLU A 311 -13.18 -11.52 17.68
C GLU A 311 -12.93 -10.64 18.92
N ARG A 312 -11.77 -10.79 19.56
CA ARG A 312 -11.39 -9.94 20.70
C ARG A 312 -11.24 -8.47 20.30
N LEU A 313 -10.54 -8.20 19.20
CA LEU A 313 -10.30 -6.83 18.73
C LEU A 313 -11.57 -6.13 18.21
N ALA A 314 -12.56 -6.89 17.71
CA ALA A 314 -13.79 -6.34 17.12
C ALA A 314 -14.75 -5.73 18.16
N ASN A 315 -14.56 -6.03 19.45
CA ASN A 315 -15.47 -5.59 20.52
C ASN A 315 -15.15 -4.19 21.08
N PHE A 316 -14.07 -3.56 20.62
CA PHE A 316 -13.71 -2.23 21.11
C PHE A 316 -14.59 -1.14 20.48
N PRO A 317 -15.14 -0.21 21.28
CA PRO A 317 -15.93 0.90 20.75
C PRO A 317 -15.07 1.88 19.96
N SER A 318 -15.68 2.69 19.09
CA SER A 318 -14.96 3.73 18.33
C SER A 318 -14.22 4.73 19.23
N SER A 319 -14.71 4.98 20.44
CA SER A 319 -14.07 5.86 21.43
C SER A 319 -12.85 5.24 22.13
N PHE A 320 -12.54 3.97 21.87
CA PHE A 320 -11.42 3.28 22.50
C PHE A 320 -10.09 3.89 22.05
N ALA A 321 -9.22 4.22 23.01
CA ALA A 321 -7.97 4.90 22.70
C ALA A 321 -6.98 3.95 21.99
N LEU A 322 -6.22 4.48 21.04
CA LEU A 322 -5.25 3.70 20.27
C LEU A 322 -4.11 3.15 21.14
N THR A 323 -3.67 3.92 22.14
CA THR A 323 -2.65 3.48 23.10
C THR A 323 -3.13 2.26 23.90
N ASP A 324 -4.37 2.32 24.39
CA ASP A 324 -4.99 1.21 25.14
C ASP A 324 -5.25 0.00 24.21
N PHE A 325 -5.64 0.23 22.95
CA PHE A 325 -5.77 -0.82 21.92
C PHE A 325 -4.46 -1.58 21.69
N ILE A 326 -3.34 -0.86 21.56
CA ILE A 326 -2.02 -1.47 21.32
C ILE A 326 -1.59 -2.32 22.51
N LEU A 327 -1.86 -1.88 23.73
CA LEU A 327 -1.56 -2.64 24.96
C LEU A 327 -2.40 -3.92 25.06
N GLU A 328 -3.70 -3.85 24.72
CA GLU A 328 -4.56 -5.04 24.66
C GLU A 328 -4.09 -6.03 23.57
N ALA A 329 -3.66 -5.53 22.41
CA ALA A 329 -3.09 -6.35 21.35
C ALA A 329 -1.79 -7.07 21.80
N GLU A 330 -0.96 -6.40 22.59
CA GLU A 330 0.24 -7.00 23.20
C GLU A 330 -0.13 -8.11 24.20
N GLN A 331 -1.13 -7.90 25.06
CA GLN A 331 -1.61 -8.95 25.97
C GLN A 331 -2.20 -10.16 25.22
N ILE A 332 -2.89 -9.92 24.10
CA ILE A 332 -3.38 -11.00 23.23
C ILE A 332 -2.19 -11.80 22.70
N LEU A 333 -1.16 -11.12 22.19
CA LEU A 333 0.04 -11.77 21.65
C LEU A 333 0.77 -12.61 22.71
N ASP A 334 0.79 -12.17 23.97
CA ASP A 334 1.38 -12.92 25.09
C ASP A 334 0.58 -14.17 25.50
N SER A 335 -0.71 -14.23 25.15
CA SER A 335 -1.61 -15.33 25.51
C SER A 335 -1.65 -16.48 24.49
N ILE A 336 -0.92 -16.38 23.37
CA ILE A 336 -0.91 -17.31 22.24
C ILE A 336 0.42 -18.05 22.17
#